data_AF-A0A9E2AJX7-F1
#
_entry.id   AF-A0A9E2AJX7-F1
#
_cell.length_a   1.000
_cell.length_b   1.000
_cell.length_c   1.000
_cell.angle_alpha   90.00
_cell.angle_beta   90.00
_cell.angle_gamma   90.00
#
_symmetry.space_group_name_H-M   'P 1'
#
loop_
_entity.id
_entity.type
_entity.pdbx_description
1 polymer ?
#
loop_
_entity_poly.entity_id
_entity_poly.type
_entity_poly.pdbx_seq_one_letter_code
_entity_poly.pdbx_strand_id
1 'polypeptide(L)'
;MQQNRLEKFLKRTNTPILVLAIIAIVFYILELFRVVPKEWLYPFLWANFLIDVVFFLDLSAKCFILGRSYLKSPWFLIDFLSTLPIISSAFEVLGAAGPQLQAARVARGARVARIARITRVARLAKVGRVARLATAIRAKQGLSFLKMDDKETEKTPRFNRSLFIGVPFLLIGFIIASSLITTSKVGELENVIQQEINLAQNQADLDAIKQQYDIAKSSNALLENVMLYAELDGRQEVPISLQQAYIEADRIVGIMLLVVLLTIALSVFIS
;
A
#
# COMPACT_ATOMS: atom_id res chain seq x y z
N MET A 1 -30.64 -19.78 12.67
CA MET A 1 -31.20 -18.57 12.02
C MET A 1 -30.24 -17.36 11.99
N GLN A 2 -29.40 -17.13 13.00
CA GLN A 2 -28.46 -15.98 13.02
C GLN A 2 -27.34 -16.05 11.97
N GLN A 3 -26.80 -17.23 11.68
CA GLN A 3 -25.69 -17.42 10.72
C GLN A 3 -26.06 -16.96 9.29
N ASN A 4 -27.29 -17.26 8.85
CA ASN A 4 -27.82 -16.82 7.55
C ASN A 4 -28.01 -15.29 7.43
N ARG A 5 -28.21 -14.57 8.55
CA ARG A 5 -28.30 -13.10 8.55
C ARG A 5 -26.91 -12.47 8.43
N LEU A 6 -25.92 -13.02 9.12
CA LEU A 6 -24.52 -12.56 9.06
C LEU A 6 -23.91 -12.79 7.68
N GLU A 7 -24.18 -13.93 7.03
CA GLU A 7 -23.69 -14.20 5.67
C GLU A 7 -24.31 -13.28 4.61
N LYS A 8 -25.61 -12.97 4.72
CA LYS A 8 -26.26 -11.98 3.86
C LYS A 8 -25.71 -10.57 4.08
N PHE A 9 -25.39 -10.22 5.32
CA PHE A 9 -24.75 -8.94 5.65
C PHE A 9 -23.35 -8.83 5.03
N LEU A 10 -22.52 -9.87 5.16
CA LEU A 10 -21.18 -9.97 4.55
C LEU A 10 -21.23 -9.84 3.01
N LYS A 11 -22.22 -10.45 2.35
CA LYS A 11 -22.38 -10.30 0.90
C LYS A 11 -22.72 -8.86 0.50
N ARG A 12 -23.50 -8.15 1.31
CA ARG A 12 -23.92 -6.76 1.04
C ARG A 12 -22.80 -5.75 1.28
N THR A 13 -21.91 -6.00 2.25
CA THR A 13 -20.75 -5.14 2.54
C THR A 13 -19.59 -5.31 1.55
N ASN A 14 -19.50 -6.41 0.82
CA ASN A 14 -18.40 -6.64 -0.13
C ASN A 14 -18.32 -5.59 -1.26
N THR A 15 -19.46 -5.11 -1.78
CA THR A 15 -19.49 -4.13 -2.88
C THR A 15 -18.96 -2.75 -2.48
N PRO A 16 -19.44 -2.10 -1.39
CA PRO A 16 -18.89 -0.81 -0.98
C PRO A 16 -17.42 -0.91 -0.58
N ILE A 17 -17.00 -2.03 0.04
CA ILE A 17 -15.59 -2.25 0.40
C ILE A 17 -14.70 -2.33 -0.85
N LEU A 18 -15.18 -2.90 -1.95
CA LEU A 18 -14.45 -2.89 -3.21
C LEU A 18 -14.29 -1.48 -3.78
N VAL A 19 -15.36 -0.68 -3.77
CA VAL A 19 -15.30 0.72 -4.24
C VAL A 19 -14.28 1.49 -3.41
N LEU A 20 -14.31 1.31 -2.09
CA LEU A 20 -13.36 1.90 -1.15
C LEU A 20 -11.91 1.46 -1.43
N ALA A 21 -11.70 0.20 -1.81
CA ALA A 21 -10.39 -0.32 -2.17
C ALA A 21 -9.85 0.30 -3.47
N ILE A 22 -10.71 0.51 -4.46
CA ILE A 22 -10.34 1.20 -5.70
C ILE A 22 -9.97 2.66 -5.40
N ILE A 23 -10.80 3.36 -4.62
CA ILE A 23 -10.52 4.74 -4.19
C ILE A 23 -9.17 4.80 -3.46
N ALA A 24 -8.90 3.88 -2.53
CA ALA A 24 -7.63 3.82 -1.81
C ALA A 24 -6.43 3.61 -2.75
N ILE A 25 -6.57 2.80 -3.80
CA ILE A 25 -5.51 2.59 -4.80
C ILE A 25 -5.27 3.87 -5.60
N VAL A 26 -6.34 4.55 -6.03
CA VAL A 26 -6.24 5.83 -6.75
C VAL A 26 -5.56 6.87 -5.88
N PHE A 27 -5.96 6.99 -4.62
CA PHE A 27 -5.34 7.90 -3.66
C PHE A 27 -3.85 7.58 -3.51
N TYR A 28 -3.50 6.30 -3.30
CA TYR A 28 -2.11 5.90 -3.19
C TYR A 28 -1.29 6.26 -4.44
N ILE A 29 -1.84 6.08 -5.64
CA ILE A 29 -1.17 6.49 -6.90
C ILE A 29 -0.98 8.02 -6.93
N LEU A 30 -2.00 8.80 -6.59
CA LEU A 30 -1.91 10.27 -6.56
C LEU A 30 -0.86 10.77 -5.56
N GLU A 31 -0.77 10.12 -4.41
CA GLU A 31 0.25 10.38 -3.38
C GLU A 31 1.66 10.07 -3.91
N LEU A 32 1.82 8.92 -4.56
CA LEU A 32 3.11 8.44 -5.09
C LEU A 32 3.65 9.34 -6.20
N PHE A 33 2.78 9.90 -7.03
CA PHE A 33 3.15 10.89 -8.05
C PHE A 33 3.23 12.32 -7.50
N ARG A 34 3.02 12.52 -6.18
CA ARG A 34 2.98 13.83 -5.51
C ARG A 34 2.07 14.84 -6.21
N VAL A 35 0.95 14.37 -6.74
CA VAL A 35 -0.05 15.20 -7.42
C VAL A 35 -0.86 16.03 -6.41
N VAL A 36 -0.90 15.57 -5.15
CA VAL A 36 -1.67 16.22 -4.08
C VAL A 36 -0.94 17.49 -3.60
N PRO A 37 -1.59 18.66 -3.63
CA PRO A 37 -1.01 19.91 -3.12
C PRO A 37 -0.72 19.84 -1.62
N LYS A 38 0.26 20.65 -1.15
CA LYS A 38 0.64 20.68 0.27
C LYS A 38 -0.52 21.04 1.19
N GLU A 39 -1.45 21.90 0.75
CA GLU A 39 -2.62 22.30 1.58
C GLU A 39 -3.60 21.13 1.79
N TRP A 40 -3.65 20.20 0.84
CA TRP A 40 -4.56 19.06 0.87
C TRP A 40 -3.97 17.82 1.55
N LEU A 41 -2.68 17.85 1.89
CA LEU A 41 -1.97 16.70 2.42
C LEU A 41 -2.58 16.21 3.74
N TYR A 42 -2.96 17.12 4.63
CA TYR A 42 -3.56 16.74 5.92
C TYR A 42 -4.98 16.14 5.80
N PRO A 43 -5.94 16.75 5.08
CA PRO A 43 -7.22 16.10 4.77
C PRO A 43 -7.05 14.76 4.07
N PHE A 44 -6.09 14.67 3.16
CA PHE A 44 -5.80 13.46 2.40
C PHE A 44 -5.27 12.32 3.28
N LEU A 45 -4.38 12.63 4.23
CA LEU A 45 -3.91 11.67 5.25
C LEU A 45 -5.07 11.16 6.10
N TRP A 46 -5.97 12.04 6.56
CA TRP A 46 -7.17 11.64 7.30
C TRP A 46 -8.09 10.73 6.49
N ALA A 47 -8.30 11.04 5.22
CA ALA A 47 -9.12 10.20 4.34
C ALA A 47 -8.50 8.80 4.18
N ASN A 48 -7.18 8.72 3.95
CA ASN A 48 -6.47 7.44 3.90
C ASN A 48 -6.57 6.67 5.23
N PHE A 49 -6.37 7.35 6.35
CA PHE A 49 -6.51 6.75 7.68
C PHE A 49 -7.92 6.20 7.93
N LEU A 50 -8.97 6.94 7.58
CA LEU A 50 -10.36 6.47 7.73
C LEU A 50 -10.63 5.24 6.86
N ILE A 51 -10.12 5.22 5.63
CA ILE A 51 -10.23 4.05 4.75
C ILE A 51 -9.53 2.84 5.39
N ASP A 52 -8.34 3.03 5.97
CA ASP A 52 -7.59 1.98 6.65
C ASP A 52 -8.36 1.41 7.85
N VAL A 53 -9.01 2.29 8.64
CA VAL A 53 -9.88 1.89 9.76
C VAL A 53 -11.04 1.04 9.28
N VAL A 54 -11.71 1.41 8.18
CA VAL A 54 -12.81 0.61 7.60
C VAL A 54 -12.32 -0.78 7.21
N PHE A 55 -11.14 -0.90 6.60
CA PHE A 55 -10.56 -2.21 6.26
C PHE A 55 -10.21 -3.04 7.49
N PHE A 56 -9.67 -2.39 8.54
CA PHE A 56 -9.36 -3.06 9.80
C PHE A 56 -10.63 -3.62 10.45
N LEU A 57 -11.69 -2.82 10.53
CA LEU A 57 -12.97 -3.27 11.08
C LEU A 57 -13.58 -4.44 10.30
N ASP A 58 -13.51 -4.42 8.97
CA ASP A 58 -13.95 -5.55 8.15
C ASP A 58 -13.13 -6.82 8.43
N LEU A 59 -11.80 -6.70 8.52
CA LEU A 59 -10.93 -7.83 8.85
C LEU A 59 -11.25 -8.39 10.24
N SER A 60 -11.41 -7.52 11.25
CA SER A 60 -11.80 -7.92 12.61
C SER A 60 -13.15 -8.65 12.61
N ALA A 61 -14.14 -8.14 11.88
CA ALA A 61 -15.44 -8.79 11.75
C ALA A 61 -15.34 -10.17 11.11
N LYS A 62 -14.55 -10.32 10.03
CA LYS A 62 -14.31 -11.63 9.40
C LYS A 62 -13.59 -12.60 10.32
N CYS A 63 -12.59 -12.14 11.06
CA CYS A 63 -11.89 -12.96 12.05
C CYS A 63 -12.82 -13.43 13.16
N PHE A 64 -13.72 -12.56 13.63
CA PHE A 64 -14.70 -12.90 14.66
C PHE A 64 -15.76 -13.89 14.16
N ILE A 65 -16.28 -13.69 12.94
CA ILE A 65 -17.36 -14.52 12.37
C ILE A 65 -16.85 -15.88 11.89
N LEU A 66 -15.73 -15.92 11.14
CA LEU A 66 -15.21 -17.15 10.54
C LEU A 66 -14.18 -17.88 11.43
N GLY A 67 -13.66 -17.22 12.46
CA GLY A 67 -12.77 -17.81 13.47
C GLY A 67 -11.48 -18.39 12.89
N ARG A 68 -11.00 -19.48 13.50
CA ARG A 68 -9.72 -20.14 13.17
C ARG A 68 -9.64 -20.70 11.74
N SER A 69 -10.78 -20.96 11.10
CA SER A 69 -10.81 -21.43 9.71
C SER A 69 -10.30 -20.35 8.75
N TYR A 70 -10.65 -19.09 9.01
CA TYR A 70 -10.23 -17.97 8.17
C TYR A 70 -8.75 -17.63 8.34
N LEU A 71 -8.19 -17.72 9.56
CA LEU A 71 -6.76 -17.50 9.81
C LEU A 71 -5.84 -18.44 9.02
N LYS A 72 -6.29 -19.67 8.75
CA LYS A 72 -5.55 -20.65 7.93
C LYS A 72 -5.67 -20.38 6.42
N SER A 73 -6.56 -19.48 6.03
CA SER A 73 -6.74 -19.13 4.63
C SER A 73 -5.64 -18.19 4.16
N PRO A 74 -5.07 -18.39 2.95
CA PRO A 74 -4.17 -17.41 2.34
C PRO A 74 -4.80 -16.02 2.20
N TRP A 75 -6.14 -15.95 2.18
CA TRP A 75 -6.89 -14.70 2.15
C TRP A 75 -6.75 -13.85 3.41
N PHE A 76 -6.52 -14.48 4.56
CA PHE A 76 -6.26 -13.74 5.79
C PHE A 76 -4.96 -12.95 5.67
N LEU A 77 -3.90 -13.54 5.12
CA LEU A 77 -2.62 -12.86 4.90
C LEU A 77 -2.77 -11.62 4.03
N ILE A 78 -3.56 -11.72 2.96
CA ILE A 78 -3.87 -10.59 2.07
C ILE A 78 -4.64 -9.49 2.81
N ASP A 79 -5.74 -9.85 3.49
CA ASP A 79 -6.57 -8.87 4.19
C ASP A 79 -5.79 -8.26 5.36
N PHE A 80 -4.97 -9.03 6.06
CA PHE A 80 -4.04 -8.57 7.10
C PHE A 80 -2.98 -7.61 6.56
N LEU A 81 -2.26 -7.98 5.49
CA LEU A 81 -1.30 -7.08 4.85
C LEU A 81 -1.96 -5.77 4.43
N SER A 82 -3.20 -5.81 3.93
CA SER A 82 -3.93 -4.62 3.48
C SER A 82 -4.29 -3.64 4.61
N THR A 83 -4.29 -4.13 5.86
CA THR A 83 -4.52 -3.36 7.08
C THR A 83 -3.25 -2.87 7.75
N LEU A 84 -2.07 -3.44 7.46
CA LEU A 84 -0.78 -2.93 7.97
C LEU A 84 -0.52 -1.43 7.73
N PRO A 85 -1.00 -0.81 6.63
CA PRO A 85 -0.89 0.63 6.45
C PRO A 85 -1.52 1.44 7.58
N ILE A 86 -2.51 0.92 8.31
CA ILE A 86 -3.12 1.61 9.44
C ILE A 86 -2.10 2.02 10.49
N ILE A 87 -1.02 1.22 10.65
CA ILE A 87 0.06 1.51 11.59
C ILE A 87 0.83 2.75 11.09
N SER A 88 1.19 2.79 9.81
CA SER A 88 1.84 3.96 9.21
C SER A 88 0.94 5.18 9.25
N SER A 89 -0.30 5.06 8.79
CA SER A 89 -1.27 6.14 8.77
C SER A 89 -1.57 6.66 10.18
N ALA A 90 -1.64 5.78 11.19
CA ALA A 90 -1.77 6.18 12.59
C ALA A 90 -0.53 6.94 13.07
N PHE A 91 0.69 6.50 12.73
CA PHE A 91 1.91 7.25 13.05
C PHE A 91 2.04 8.56 12.27
N GLU A 92 1.57 8.64 11.03
CA GLU A 92 1.57 9.88 10.24
C GLU A 92 0.57 10.89 10.82
N VAL A 93 -0.61 10.43 11.25
CA VAL A 93 -1.64 11.28 11.87
C VAL A 93 -1.28 11.66 13.32
N LEU A 94 -0.77 10.72 14.12
CA LEU A 94 -0.42 10.93 15.54
C LEU A 94 0.99 11.51 15.73
N GLY A 95 1.94 11.20 14.84
CA GLY A 95 3.32 11.70 14.83
C GLY A 95 3.43 13.17 14.41
N ALA A 96 2.34 13.77 13.93
CA ALA A 96 2.18 15.23 13.92
C ALA A 96 2.26 15.85 15.34
N ALA A 97 2.28 15.03 16.41
CA ALA A 97 2.37 15.47 17.81
C ALA A 97 3.47 14.79 18.68
N GLY A 98 4.43 14.00 18.14
CA GLY A 98 5.41 13.26 18.99
C GLY A 98 6.67 12.67 18.32
N PRO A 99 7.61 12.05 19.10
CA PRO A 99 9.05 11.99 18.79
C PRO A 99 9.47 11.13 17.58
N GLN A 100 10.51 11.60 16.89
CA GLN A 100 10.69 11.53 15.43
C GLN A 100 11.51 10.34 14.86
N LEU A 101 12.11 9.44 15.65
CA LEU A 101 13.27 8.68 15.15
C LEU A 101 13.08 7.18 14.83
N GLN A 102 11.99 6.52 15.25
CA GLN A 102 11.77 5.08 14.95
C GLN A 102 10.51 4.82 14.09
N ALA A 103 9.56 5.74 14.11
CA ALA A 103 8.32 5.64 13.32
C ALA A 103 8.56 5.72 11.80
N ALA A 104 9.60 6.43 11.38
CA ALA A 104 9.92 6.65 9.96
C ALA A 104 10.19 5.35 9.19
N ARG A 105 10.86 4.37 9.80
CA ARG A 105 11.22 3.10 9.14
C ARG A 105 10.02 2.15 9.03
N VAL A 106 9.13 2.15 10.03
CA VAL A 106 7.87 1.38 10.02
C VAL A 106 6.86 2.00 9.04
N ALA A 107 6.79 3.34 8.98
CA ALA A 107 5.94 4.05 8.04
C ALA A 107 6.30 3.74 6.57
N ARG A 108 7.60 3.60 6.27
CA ARG A 108 8.12 3.22 4.93
C ARG A 108 7.63 1.84 4.49
N GLY A 109 7.71 0.81 5.35
CA GLY A 109 7.22 -0.53 5.03
C GLY A 109 5.70 -0.63 4.92
N ALA A 110 4.97 0.16 5.71
CA ALA A 110 3.51 0.11 5.73
C ALA A 110 2.85 0.91 4.58
N ARG A 111 3.53 1.88 3.94
CA ARG A 111 3.06 2.46 2.67
C ARG A 111 3.01 1.42 1.56
N VAL A 112 4.00 0.55 1.50
CA VAL A 112 4.08 -0.53 0.52
C VAL A 112 3.02 -1.61 0.76
N ALA A 113 2.61 -1.81 2.02
CA ALA A 113 1.51 -2.70 2.36
C ALA A 113 0.13 -2.21 1.85
N ARG A 114 -0.02 -0.93 1.47
CA ARG A 114 -1.27 -0.38 0.86
C ARG A 114 -1.62 -1.12 -0.43
N ILE A 115 -0.63 -1.71 -1.10
CA ILE A 115 -0.75 -2.44 -2.36
C ILE A 115 -1.44 -3.79 -2.19
N ALA A 116 -1.42 -4.40 -0.99
CA ALA A 116 -2.17 -5.63 -0.75
C ALA A 116 -3.69 -5.48 -1.00
N ARG A 117 -4.22 -4.24 -0.97
CA ARG A 117 -5.60 -3.89 -1.36
C ARG A 117 -5.91 -4.23 -2.80
N ILE A 118 -4.92 -4.20 -3.69
CA ILE A 118 -5.08 -4.50 -5.12
C ILE A 118 -5.50 -5.96 -5.33
N THR A 119 -4.89 -6.88 -4.59
CA THR A 119 -5.21 -8.31 -4.69
C THR A 119 -6.66 -8.60 -4.29
N ARG A 120 -7.18 -7.78 -3.36
CA ARG A 120 -8.57 -7.83 -2.92
C ARG A 120 -9.53 -7.32 -3.99
N VAL A 121 -9.18 -6.25 -4.70
CA VAL A 121 -9.94 -5.76 -5.87
C VAL A 121 -9.92 -6.81 -7.00
N ALA A 122 -8.75 -7.39 -7.29
CA ALA A 122 -8.60 -8.43 -8.31
C ALA A 122 -9.47 -9.67 -8.03
N ARG A 123 -9.51 -10.12 -6.76
CA ARG A 123 -10.40 -11.21 -6.30
C ARG A 123 -11.87 -10.90 -6.60
N LEU A 124 -12.33 -9.74 -6.18
CA LEU A 124 -13.74 -9.37 -6.26
C LEU A 124 -14.18 -8.99 -7.69
N ALA A 125 -13.28 -8.45 -8.52
CA ALA A 125 -13.53 -8.24 -9.94
C ALA A 125 -13.79 -9.58 -10.68
N LYS A 126 -13.08 -10.65 -10.31
CA LYS A 126 -13.33 -11.99 -10.88
C LYS A 126 -14.62 -12.61 -10.33
N VAL A 127 -14.91 -12.49 -9.03
CA VAL A 127 -16.20 -12.94 -8.45
C VAL A 127 -17.38 -12.18 -9.07
N GLY A 128 -17.21 -10.88 -9.34
CA GLY A 128 -18.20 -10.05 -10.03
C GLY A 128 -18.42 -10.46 -11.49
N ARG A 129 -17.36 -10.84 -12.21
CA ARG A 129 -17.48 -11.38 -13.58
C ARG A 129 -18.11 -12.77 -13.59
N VAL A 130 -17.74 -13.67 -12.69
CA VAL A 130 -18.37 -15.00 -12.57
C VAL A 130 -19.83 -14.85 -12.17
N ALA A 131 -20.17 -13.92 -11.27
CA ALA A 131 -21.54 -13.62 -10.93
C ALA A 131 -22.30 -13.01 -12.12
N ARG A 132 -21.71 -12.09 -12.88
CA ARG A 132 -22.34 -11.51 -14.08
C ARG A 132 -22.48 -12.52 -15.21
N LEU A 133 -21.52 -13.42 -15.41
CA LEU A 133 -21.58 -14.53 -16.35
C LEU A 133 -22.64 -15.55 -15.92
N ALA A 134 -22.70 -15.92 -14.64
CA ALA A 134 -23.75 -16.78 -14.11
C ALA A 134 -25.14 -16.13 -14.24
N THR A 135 -25.23 -14.81 -14.03
CA THR A 135 -26.50 -14.06 -14.19
C THR A 135 -26.85 -13.88 -15.66
N ALA A 136 -25.87 -13.69 -16.55
CA ALA A 136 -26.07 -13.58 -17.99
C ALA A 136 -26.43 -14.95 -18.61
N ILE A 137 -25.83 -16.04 -18.16
CA ILE A 137 -26.19 -17.41 -18.53
C ILE A 137 -27.61 -17.72 -18.03
N ARG A 138 -27.94 -17.34 -16.78
CA ARG A 138 -29.27 -17.51 -16.19
C ARG A 138 -30.33 -16.60 -16.85
N ALA A 139 -29.94 -15.45 -17.40
CA ALA A 139 -30.83 -14.57 -18.17
C ALA A 139 -31.00 -15.05 -19.63
N LYS A 140 -30.02 -15.77 -20.19
CA LYS A 140 -30.07 -16.32 -21.54
C LYS A 140 -30.72 -17.72 -21.61
N GLN A 141 -30.67 -18.48 -20.53
CA GLN A 141 -31.39 -19.75 -20.35
C GLN A 141 -32.70 -19.51 -19.60
N GLY A 142 -33.69 -19.00 -20.34
CA GLY A 142 -35.05 -18.88 -19.82
C GLY A 142 -35.61 -20.26 -19.46
N LEU A 143 -35.91 -20.45 -18.18
CA LEU A 143 -36.66 -21.55 -17.55
C LEU A 143 -36.20 -23.01 -17.75
N SER A 144 -36.42 -23.77 -16.67
CA SER A 144 -36.57 -25.22 -16.58
C SER A 144 -35.43 -26.10 -17.07
N PHE A 145 -34.52 -26.47 -16.16
CA PHE A 145 -34.25 -27.89 -15.89
C PHE A 145 -33.32 -28.03 -14.67
N LEU A 146 -33.67 -28.96 -13.79
CA LEU A 146 -32.78 -29.62 -12.82
C LEU A 146 -32.36 -28.84 -11.56
N LYS A 147 -33.14 -29.12 -10.50
CA LYS A 147 -32.65 -29.88 -9.34
C LYS A 147 -31.20 -30.39 -9.55
N MET A 148 -30.24 -29.72 -8.93
CA MET A 148 -28.87 -30.20 -8.82
C MET A 148 -28.69 -30.71 -7.40
N ASP A 149 -28.47 -32.01 -7.31
CA ASP A 149 -28.14 -32.75 -6.09
C ASP A 149 -26.98 -32.10 -5.34
N ASP A 150 -27.11 -32.13 -4.01
CA ASP A 150 -26.03 -31.97 -3.07
C ASP A 150 -24.94 -33.01 -3.35
N LYS A 151 -23.88 -32.64 -4.08
CA LYS A 151 -22.50 -33.19 -4.06
C LYS A 151 -21.79 -32.95 -5.41
N GLU A 152 -21.42 -31.70 -5.67
CA GLU A 152 -20.20 -31.47 -6.44
C GLU A 152 -19.23 -30.70 -5.57
N THR A 153 -18.23 -31.44 -5.09
CA THR A 153 -16.95 -30.91 -4.66
C THR A 153 -16.40 -30.05 -5.79
N GLU A 154 -16.66 -28.75 -5.69
CA GLU A 154 -16.15 -27.69 -6.56
C GLU A 154 -14.61 -27.79 -6.57
N LYS A 155 -14.07 -28.61 -7.48
CA LYS A 155 -12.65 -28.68 -7.77
C LYS A 155 -12.29 -27.31 -8.32
N THR A 156 -11.79 -26.44 -7.46
CA THR A 156 -11.27 -25.13 -7.86
C THR A 156 -10.32 -25.35 -9.03
N PRO A 157 -10.58 -24.78 -10.22
CA PRO A 157 -9.74 -25.01 -11.38
C PRO A 157 -8.30 -24.66 -11.04
N ARG A 158 -7.32 -25.48 -11.47
CA ARG A 158 -5.87 -25.32 -11.15
C ARG A 158 -5.36 -23.88 -11.33
N PHE A 159 -6.00 -23.13 -12.22
CA PHE A 159 -5.80 -21.72 -12.49
C PHE A 159 -6.07 -20.77 -11.30
N ASN A 160 -7.08 -21.04 -10.47
CA ASN A 160 -7.33 -20.25 -9.27
C ASN A 160 -6.13 -20.36 -8.32
N ARG A 161 -5.49 -21.53 -8.26
CA ARG A 161 -4.30 -21.77 -7.41
C ARG A 161 -3.07 -20.97 -7.87
N SER A 162 -2.86 -20.80 -9.18
CA SER A 162 -1.73 -19.99 -9.69
C SER A 162 -1.94 -18.49 -9.46
N LEU A 163 -3.16 -17.98 -9.60
CA LEU A 163 -3.47 -16.57 -9.26
C LEU A 163 -3.34 -16.32 -7.75
N PHE A 164 -3.79 -17.28 -6.94
CA PHE A 164 -3.70 -17.23 -5.48
C PHE A 164 -2.28 -17.25 -4.93
N ILE A 165 -1.35 -17.89 -5.63
CA ILE A 165 0.06 -17.95 -5.24
C ILE A 165 0.82 -16.80 -5.93
N GLY A 166 0.64 -16.66 -7.24
CA GLY A 166 1.35 -15.70 -8.07
C GLY A 166 1.11 -14.25 -7.65
N VAL A 167 -0.13 -13.86 -7.33
CA VAL A 167 -0.42 -12.47 -6.95
C VAL A 167 0.26 -12.07 -5.62
N PRO A 168 0.15 -12.86 -4.53
CA PRO A 168 0.92 -12.58 -3.31
C PRO A 168 2.44 -12.57 -3.53
N PHE A 169 2.99 -13.53 -4.29
CA PHE A 169 4.43 -13.56 -4.56
C PHE A 169 4.89 -12.34 -5.36
N LEU A 170 4.13 -11.94 -6.38
CA LEU A 170 4.40 -10.77 -7.20
C LEU A 170 4.34 -9.50 -6.34
N LEU A 171 3.35 -9.41 -5.44
CA LEU A 171 3.29 -8.32 -4.48
C LEU A 171 4.48 -8.31 -3.53
N ILE A 172 4.84 -9.44 -2.91
CA ILE A 172 5.99 -9.53 -2.01
C ILE A 172 7.27 -9.12 -2.74
N GLY A 173 7.47 -9.61 -3.98
CA GLY A 173 8.59 -9.23 -4.83
C GLY A 173 8.60 -7.72 -5.11
N PHE A 174 7.43 -7.14 -5.41
CA PHE A 174 7.28 -5.69 -5.53
C PHE A 174 7.65 -4.98 -4.22
N ILE A 175 7.21 -5.47 -3.06
CA ILE A 175 7.50 -4.85 -1.76
C ILE A 175 9.02 -4.79 -1.54
N ILE A 176 9.69 -5.91 -1.76
CA ILE A 176 11.14 -6.04 -1.60
C ILE A 176 11.85 -5.10 -2.58
N ALA A 177 11.48 -5.14 -3.87
CA ALA A 177 12.06 -4.29 -4.89
C ALA A 177 11.89 -2.79 -4.57
N SER A 178 10.69 -2.38 -4.15
CA SER A 178 10.40 -1.00 -3.75
C SER A 178 11.26 -0.55 -2.55
N SER A 179 11.41 -1.42 -1.55
CA SER A 179 12.27 -1.15 -0.39
C SER A 179 13.74 -1.00 -0.79
N LEU A 180 14.23 -1.87 -1.69
CA LEU A 180 15.61 -1.84 -2.18
C LEU A 180 15.89 -0.56 -2.99
N ILE A 181 15.01 -0.20 -3.92
CA ILE A 181 15.14 1.01 -4.74
C ILE A 181 15.20 2.25 -3.85
N THR A 182 14.29 2.37 -2.89
CA THR A 182 14.24 3.51 -1.98
C THR A 182 15.52 3.60 -1.14
N THR A 183 15.95 2.47 -0.55
CA THR A 183 17.16 2.44 0.29
C THR A 183 18.41 2.78 -0.52
N SER A 184 18.51 2.28 -1.76
CA SER A 184 19.62 2.56 -2.66
C SER A 184 19.68 4.04 -3.04
N LYS A 185 18.56 4.64 -3.45
CA LYS A 185 18.50 6.04 -3.89
C LYS A 185 18.78 7.02 -2.76
N VAL A 186 18.19 6.76 -1.59
CA VAL A 186 18.42 7.57 -0.39
C VAL A 186 19.86 7.46 0.07
N GLY A 187 20.42 6.24 0.13
CA GLY A 187 21.81 6.02 0.52
C GLY A 187 22.83 6.62 -0.45
N GLU A 188 22.55 6.59 -1.76
CA GLU A 188 23.37 7.24 -2.78
C GLU A 188 23.47 8.75 -2.53
N LEU A 189 22.33 9.42 -2.35
CA LEU A 189 22.31 10.86 -2.07
C LEU A 189 22.94 11.20 -0.71
N GLU A 190 22.63 10.43 0.33
CA GLU A 190 23.21 10.62 1.66
C GLU A 190 24.75 10.53 1.63
N ASN A 191 25.31 9.57 0.90
CA ASN A 191 26.76 9.43 0.72
C ASN A 191 27.37 10.62 -0.04
N VAL A 192 26.69 11.11 -1.09
CA VAL A 192 27.15 12.30 -1.84
C VAL A 192 27.18 13.53 -0.94
N ILE A 193 26.11 13.78 -0.18
CA ILE A 193 26.06 14.94 0.73
C ILE A 193 27.08 14.81 1.84
N GLN A 194 27.28 13.60 2.41
CA GLN A 194 28.30 13.39 3.42
C GLN A 194 29.70 13.64 2.86
N GLN A 195 29.98 13.28 1.61
CA GLN A 195 31.24 13.62 0.95
C GLN A 195 31.40 15.13 0.76
N GLU A 196 30.35 15.83 0.31
CA GLU A 196 30.37 17.30 0.20
C GLU A 196 30.63 17.98 1.56
N ILE A 197 29.98 17.49 2.62
CA ILE A 197 30.20 17.97 4.00
C ILE A 197 31.65 17.73 4.44
N ASN A 198 32.21 16.57 4.14
CA ASN A 198 33.60 16.24 4.50
C ASN A 198 34.62 17.06 3.72
N LEU A 199 34.26 17.58 2.54
CA LEU A 199 35.10 18.44 1.70
C LEU A 199 34.96 19.93 2.04
N ALA A 200 33.93 20.32 2.78
CA ALA A 200 33.72 21.70 3.21
C ALA A 200 34.89 22.17 4.07
N GLN A 201 35.47 23.33 3.73
CA GLN A 201 36.65 23.87 4.42
C GLN A 201 36.27 24.99 5.39
N ASN A 202 35.13 25.63 5.17
CA ASN A 202 34.67 26.76 5.95
C ASN A 202 33.14 26.72 6.18
N GLN A 203 32.64 27.60 7.04
CA GLN A 203 31.20 27.69 7.35
C GLN A 203 30.35 28.09 6.13
N ALA A 204 30.88 28.89 5.21
CA ALA A 204 30.14 29.30 4.02
C ALA A 204 29.87 28.13 3.07
N ASP A 205 30.79 27.17 2.97
CA ASP A 205 30.60 25.93 2.21
C ASP A 205 29.47 25.10 2.82
N LEU A 206 29.44 24.97 4.16
CA LEU A 206 28.37 24.26 4.86
C LEU A 206 27.00 24.95 4.69
N ASP A 207 26.97 26.28 4.71
CA ASP A 207 25.73 27.03 4.52
C ASP A 207 25.21 26.91 3.07
N ALA A 208 26.10 26.84 2.08
CA ALA A 208 25.74 26.54 0.69
C ALA A 208 25.11 25.13 0.56
N ILE A 209 25.70 24.11 1.22
CA ILE A 209 25.13 22.75 1.27
C ILE A 209 23.75 22.75 1.93
N LYS A 210 23.58 23.42 3.07
CA LYS A 210 22.27 23.55 3.74
C LYS A 210 21.22 24.22 2.85
N GLN A 211 21.61 25.23 2.08
CA GLN A 211 20.70 25.92 1.15
C GLN A 211 20.32 25.03 -0.05
N GLN A 212 21.27 24.25 -0.56
CA GLN A 212 21.02 23.28 -1.62
C GLN A 212 20.01 22.22 -1.18
N TYR A 213 20.23 21.63 0.00
CA TYR A 213 19.41 20.56 0.58
C TYR A 213 18.46 21.06 1.68
N ASP A 214 17.85 22.23 1.46
CA ASP A 214 17.00 22.90 2.45
C ASP A 214 15.85 22.01 2.96
N ILE A 215 15.78 21.85 4.28
CA ILE A 215 14.72 21.13 5.00
C ILE A 215 13.32 21.71 4.77
N ALA A 216 13.19 22.99 4.45
CA ALA A 216 11.91 23.63 4.16
C ALA A 216 11.25 23.10 2.86
N LYS A 217 12.06 22.53 1.95
CA LYS A 217 11.54 21.95 0.71
C LYS A 217 10.80 20.63 0.98
N SER A 218 11.18 19.91 2.04
CA SER A 218 10.65 18.58 2.39
C SER A 218 9.12 18.57 2.41
N SER A 219 8.57 17.53 1.80
CA SER A 219 7.12 17.25 1.81
C SER A 219 6.73 16.49 3.07
N ASN A 220 7.64 15.65 3.59
CA ASN A 220 7.45 14.94 4.84
C ASN A 220 8.73 15.02 5.70
N ALA A 221 8.77 16.04 6.56
CA ALA A 221 9.92 16.32 7.42
C ALA A 221 10.36 15.11 8.28
N LEU A 222 9.43 14.23 8.68
CA LEU A 222 9.73 13.06 9.50
C LEU A 222 10.45 11.95 8.73
N LEU A 223 10.29 11.88 7.41
CA LEU A 223 10.85 10.82 6.57
C LEU A 223 12.06 11.29 5.77
N GLU A 224 12.03 12.54 5.34
CA GLU A 224 12.93 13.11 4.35
C GLU A 224 14.08 13.90 4.98
N ASN A 225 13.92 14.41 6.20
CA ASN A 225 14.99 15.16 6.86
C ASN A 225 15.91 14.22 7.64
N VAL A 226 17.22 14.43 7.49
CA VAL A 226 18.27 13.67 8.17
C VAL A 226 19.27 14.65 8.76
N MET A 227 19.82 14.28 9.92
CA MET A 227 20.93 15.00 10.55
C MET A 227 22.23 14.34 10.15
N LEU A 228 23.05 15.04 9.36
CA LEU A 228 24.43 14.65 9.10
C LEU A 228 25.38 15.43 10.01
N TYR A 229 26.62 14.97 10.10
CA TYR A 229 27.62 15.58 10.96
C TYR A 229 28.80 16.07 10.13
N ALA A 230 29.22 17.31 10.40
CA ALA A 230 30.48 17.88 9.93
C ALA A 230 31.49 17.89 11.08
N GLU A 231 32.79 17.78 10.77
CA GLU A 231 33.88 17.90 11.77
C GLU A 231 34.44 19.33 11.90
N LEU A 232 33.81 20.31 11.25
CA LEU A 232 34.26 21.70 11.24
C LEU A 232 33.99 22.38 12.59
N ASP A 233 35.03 22.91 13.24
CA ASP A 233 34.97 23.53 14.58
C ASP A 233 34.27 22.65 15.65
N GLY A 234 34.51 21.34 15.54
CA GLY A 234 33.86 20.33 16.37
C GLY A 234 32.76 19.60 15.60
N ARG A 235 32.05 18.70 16.28
CA ARG A 235 31.00 17.90 15.65
C ARG A 235 29.74 18.76 15.48
N GLN A 236 29.57 19.38 14.31
CA GLN A 236 28.42 20.24 14.00
C GLN A 236 27.32 19.43 13.31
N GLU A 237 26.07 19.63 13.73
CA GLU A 237 24.89 19.04 13.08
C GLU A 237 24.50 19.83 11.82
N VAL A 238 24.33 19.13 10.71
CA VAL A 238 23.94 19.68 9.42
C VAL A 238 22.58 19.08 9.04
N PRO A 239 21.46 19.77 9.32
CA PRO A 239 20.14 19.31 8.92
C PRO A 239 19.99 19.42 7.41
N ILE A 240 19.65 18.31 6.75
CA ILE A 240 19.49 18.24 5.30
C ILE A 240 18.22 17.50 4.90
N SER A 241 17.68 17.83 3.73
CA SER A 241 16.55 17.17 3.09
C SER A 241 17.02 16.19 2.02
N LEU A 242 16.61 14.93 2.14
CA LEU A 242 16.80 13.87 1.14
C LEU A 242 15.61 13.78 0.16
N GLN A 243 14.74 14.79 0.13
CA GLN A 243 13.49 14.79 -0.64
C GLN A 243 13.70 14.43 -2.12
N GLN A 244 14.79 14.90 -2.75
CA GLN A 244 15.05 14.61 -4.15
C GLN A 244 15.20 13.10 -4.41
N ALA A 245 15.96 12.39 -3.57
CA ALA A 245 16.12 10.94 -3.68
C ALA A 245 14.79 10.21 -3.49
N TYR A 246 13.94 10.69 -2.57
CA TYR A 246 12.61 10.12 -2.37
C TYR A 246 11.70 10.36 -3.58
N ILE A 247 11.72 11.55 -4.19
CA ILE A 247 10.93 11.82 -5.42
C ILE A 247 11.33 10.87 -6.55
N GLU A 248 12.63 10.65 -6.74
CA GLU A 248 13.13 9.74 -7.76
C GLU A 248 12.74 8.29 -7.47
N ALA A 249 12.91 7.83 -6.23
CA ALA A 249 12.49 6.50 -5.81
C ALA A 249 10.98 6.30 -5.97
N ASP A 250 10.16 7.25 -5.51
CA ASP A 250 8.69 7.23 -5.59
C ASP A 250 8.22 7.09 -7.04
N ARG A 251 8.83 7.82 -7.98
CA ARG A 251 8.52 7.73 -9.42
C ARG A 251 8.80 6.34 -9.99
N ILE A 252 9.96 5.77 -9.69
CA ILE A 252 10.32 4.42 -10.17
C ILE A 252 9.37 3.38 -9.58
N VAL A 253 9.12 3.46 -8.27
CA VAL A 253 8.17 2.58 -7.57
C VAL A 253 6.76 2.71 -8.15
N GLY A 254 6.32 3.92 -8.51
CA GLY A 254 5.03 4.16 -9.14
C GLY A 254 4.90 3.56 -10.53
N ILE A 255 5.92 3.69 -11.37
CA ILE A 255 5.94 3.03 -12.68
C ILE A 255 5.90 1.50 -12.51
N MET A 256 6.74 0.97 -11.60
CA MET A 256 6.76 -0.46 -11.30
C MET A 256 5.39 -0.95 -10.81
N LEU A 257 4.70 -0.15 -10.00
CA LEU A 257 3.37 -0.49 -9.49
C LEU A 257 2.33 -0.54 -10.61
N LEU A 258 2.38 0.42 -11.54
CA LEU A 258 1.50 0.43 -12.70
C LEU A 258 1.72 -0.81 -13.58
N VAL A 259 2.98 -1.24 -13.76
CA VAL A 259 3.30 -2.47 -14.48
C VAL A 259 2.73 -3.69 -13.75
N VAL A 260 2.93 -3.81 -12.43
CA VAL A 260 2.36 -4.87 -11.61
C VAL A 260 0.83 -4.91 -11.72
N LEU A 261 0.18 -3.75 -11.63
CA LEU A 261 -1.26 -3.60 -11.79
C LEU A 261 -1.74 -4.08 -13.16
N LEU A 262 -1.04 -3.67 -14.22
CA LEU A 262 -1.35 -4.07 -15.59
C LEU A 262 -1.17 -5.58 -15.76
N THR A 263 -0.09 -6.17 -15.23
CA THR A 263 0.15 -7.62 -15.29
C THR A 263 -0.96 -8.40 -14.58
N ILE A 264 -1.38 -7.96 -13.39
CA ILE A 264 -2.48 -8.57 -12.65
C ILE A 264 -3.79 -8.42 -13.45
N ALA A 265 -4.07 -7.23 -13.99
CA ALA A 265 -5.28 -6.97 -14.76
C ALA A 265 -5.35 -7.82 -16.04
N LEU A 266 -4.25 -7.94 -16.79
CA LEU A 266 -4.13 -8.79 -17.98
C LEU A 266 -4.28 -10.27 -17.63
N SER A 267 -3.63 -10.73 -16.56
CA SER A 267 -3.77 -12.11 -16.06
C SER A 267 -5.22 -12.43 -15.72
N VAL A 268 -5.95 -11.49 -15.11
CA VAL A 268 -7.39 -11.64 -14.82
C VAL A 268 -8.26 -11.52 -16.08
N PHE A 269 -7.86 -10.75 -17.09
CA PHE A 269 -8.63 -10.56 -18.32
C PHE A 269 -8.56 -11.75 -19.27
N ILE A 270 -7.38 -12.35 -19.41
CA ILE A 270 -7.12 -13.51 -20.28
C ILE A 270 -7.77 -14.79 -19.72
N SER A 271 -8.27 -14.76 -18.48
CA SER A 271 -8.64 -15.94 -17.69
C SER A 271 -10.04 -15.89 -17.09
#